data_AF-A0A6I1QLZ5-F1
#
_entry.id   AF-A0A6I1QLZ5-F1
#
_cell.length_a   1.000
_cell.length_b   1.000
_cell.length_c   1.000
_cell.angle_alpha   90.00
_cell.angle_beta   90.00
_cell.angle_gamma   90.00
#
_symmetry.space_group_name_H-M   'P 1'
#
loop_
_entity.id
_entity.type
_entity.pdbx_description
1 polymer ?
#
loop_
_entity_poly.entity_id
_entity_poly.type
_entity_poly.pdbx_seq_one_letter_code
_entity_poly.pdbx_strand_id
1 'polypeptide(L)'
;GADEAARSIERWLGGAQPRVPRRAREAALGFVRGMTLFRTPVAATLAFVLSLAAWLSEAAAYFLIGRAFGLDLSAADSVAIMIAANLLTALPLTPFGLGVYELGLQEVVAALGAERDRALAYSLGSHALLSVWIIAAGATAAVLMRIRAGDLLYLSRSPQPPRSAPSPDGVVGSQRNGSPDP
;
A
#
# COMPACT_ATOMS: atom_id res chain seq x y z
N GLY A 1 -12.75 16.20 19.87
CA GLY A 1 -12.66 15.92 18.42
C GLY A 1 -11.53 14.96 18.08
N ALA A 2 -10.37 15.47 17.65
CA ALA A 2 -9.20 14.64 17.33
C ALA A 2 -8.29 14.36 18.53
N ASP A 3 -8.14 15.36 19.40
CA ASP A 3 -7.27 15.25 20.56
C ASP A 3 -7.87 14.31 21.62
N GLU A 4 -9.20 14.17 21.65
CA GLU A 4 -9.89 13.18 22.49
C GLU A 4 -9.72 11.76 21.97
N ALA A 5 -9.75 11.56 20.64
CA ALA A 5 -9.47 10.28 20.03
C ALA A 5 -8.00 9.87 20.27
N ALA A 6 -7.06 10.81 20.13
CA ALA A 6 -5.64 10.61 20.44
C ALA A 6 -5.42 10.26 21.92
N ARG A 7 -6.04 10.99 22.84
CA ARG A 7 -5.99 10.71 24.29
C ARG A 7 -6.68 9.40 24.68
N SER A 8 -7.73 9.00 23.97
CA SER A 8 -8.42 7.72 24.19
C SER A 8 -7.53 6.55 23.76
N ILE A 9 -6.88 6.68 22.60
CA ILE A 9 -5.91 5.70 22.09
C ILE A 9 -4.68 5.62 22.99
N GLU A 10 -4.15 6.74 23.48
CA GLU A 10 -3.03 6.75 24.43
C GLU A 10 -3.38 6.11 25.77
N ARG A 11 -4.60 6.28 26.28
CA ARG A 11 -5.07 5.61 27.50
C ARG A 11 -5.27 4.11 27.31
N TRP A 12 -5.80 3.69 26.15
CA TRP A 12 -5.94 2.26 25.80
C TRP A 12 -4.59 1.58 25.59
N LEU A 13 -3.63 2.27 24.97
CA LEU A 13 -2.27 1.79 24.75
C LEU A 13 -1.40 1.86 26.02
N GLY A 14 -1.69 2.78 26.95
CA GLY A 14 -0.98 2.91 28.22
C GLY A 14 -1.35 1.82 29.25
N GLY A 15 -2.53 1.22 29.11
CA GLY A 15 -2.98 0.11 29.98
C GLY A 15 -2.45 -1.27 29.58
N ALA A 16 -2.01 -1.44 28.33
CA ALA A 16 -1.45 -2.70 27.82
C ALA A 16 0.08 -2.59 27.66
N GLN A 17 0.78 -3.29 28.54
CA GLN A 17 2.24 -3.48 28.69
C GLN A 17 3.19 -3.42 27.44
N PRO A 18 4.52 -3.24 27.67
CA PRO A 18 5.45 -2.46 26.84
C PRO A 18 6.11 -3.24 25.69
N ARG A 19 5.33 -3.96 24.86
CA ARG A 19 5.87 -4.73 23.73
C ARG A 19 5.19 -4.48 22.39
N VAL A 20 4.51 -3.34 22.21
CA VAL A 20 4.09 -2.95 20.86
C VAL A 20 5.35 -2.65 20.06
N PRO A 21 5.67 -3.43 19.00
CA PRO A 21 6.85 -3.17 18.19
C PRO A 21 6.77 -1.75 17.66
N ARG A 22 7.87 -1.00 17.71
CA ARG A 22 7.92 0.40 17.27
C ARG A 22 7.28 0.61 15.89
N ARG A 23 7.43 -0.36 14.99
CA ARG A 23 6.78 -0.42 13.67
C ARG A 23 5.26 -0.45 13.72
N ALA A 24 4.65 -1.22 14.63
CA ALA A 24 3.20 -1.28 14.78
C ALA A 24 2.64 0.04 15.32
N ARG A 25 3.36 0.71 16.23
CA ARG A 25 3.01 2.05 16.71
C ARG A 25 3.13 3.10 15.61
N GLU A 26 4.21 3.07 14.81
CA GLU A 26 4.41 3.97 13.67
C GLU A 26 3.33 3.76 12.59
N ALA A 27 2.98 2.50 12.28
CA ALA A 27 1.89 2.17 11.37
C ALA A 27 0.52 2.66 11.90
N ALA A 28 0.23 2.47 13.19
CA ALA A 28 -1.00 2.95 13.81
C ALA A 28 -1.10 4.47 13.79
N LEU A 29 -0.01 5.20 14.08
CA LEU A 29 0.03 6.66 14.00
C LEU A 29 -0.11 7.17 12.55
N GLY A 30 0.52 6.49 11.59
CA GLY A 30 0.36 6.76 10.16
C GLY A 30 -1.08 6.55 9.70
N PHE A 31 -1.71 5.46 10.13
CA PHE A 31 -3.12 5.17 9.88
C PHE A 31 -4.05 6.22 10.48
N VAL A 32 -3.84 6.61 11.75
CA VAL A 32 -4.63 7.68 12.41
C VAL A 32 -4.43 9.03 11.72
N ARG A 33 -3.21 9.36 11.29
CA ARG A 33 -2.94 10.55 10.45
C ARG A 33 -3.66 10.46 9.10
N GLY A 34 -3.65 9.30 8.45
CA GLY A 34 -4.43 9.06 7.22
C GLY A 34 -5.92 9.25 7.44
N MET A 35 -6.45 8.81 8.60
CA MET A 35 -7.84 9.04 8.96
C MET A 35 -8.19 10.51 9.18
N THR A 36 -7.21 11.39 9.39
CA THR A 36 -7.46 12.83 9.49
C THR A 36 -7.91 13.46 8.17
N LEU A 37 -7.69 12.81 7.02
CA LEU A 37 -8.28 13.23 5.74
C LEU A 37 -9.81 13.20 5.78
N PHE A 38 -10.41 12.29 6.55
CA PHE A 38 -11.88 12.20 6.72
C PHE A 38 -12.46 13.25 7.69
N ARG A 39 -11.65 14.22 8.16
CA ARG A 39 -12.12 15.27 9.09
C ARG A 39 -13.14 16.22 8.47
N THR A 40 -13.17 16.34 7.14
CA THR A 40 -14.21 17.11 6.46
C THR A 40 -15.16 16.16 5.75
N PRO A 41 -16.48 16.32 5.91
CA PRO A 41 -17.46 15.47 5.22
C PRO A 41 -17.28 15.56 3.70
N VAL A 42 -16.89 16.72 3.18
CA VAL A 42 -16.61 16.92 1.75
C VAL A 42 -15.46 16.05 1.27
N ALA A 43 -14.30 16.05 1.95
CA ALA A 43 -13.17 15.21 1.55
C ALA A 43 -13.50 13.71 1.67
N ALA A 44 -14.25 13.33 2.70
CA ALA A 44 -14.71 11.95 2.88
C ALA A 44 -15.64 11.51 1.73
N THR A 45 -16.62 12.33 1.37
CA THR A 45 -17.53 12.07 0.25
C THR A 45 -16.77 12.00 -1.08
N LEU A 46 -15.84 12.93 -1.33
CA LEU A 46 -15.06 12.92 -2.55
C LEU A 46 -14.19 11.66 -2.66
N ALA A 47 -13.51 11.27 -1.57
CA ALA A 47 -12.72 10.04 -1.54
C ALA A 47 -13.59 8.80 -1.77
N PHE A 48 -14.78 8.74 -1.17
CA PHE A 48 -15.74 7.66 -1.39
C PHE A 48 -16.19 7.57 -2.86
N VAL A 49 -16.59 8.69 -3.46
CA VAL A 49 -17.04 8.75 -4.85
C VAL A 49 -15.92 8.38 -5.81
N LEU A 50 -14.71 8.90 -5.60
CA LEU A 50 -13.55 8.55 -6.43
C LEU A 50 -13.17 7.08 -6.30
N SER A 51 -13.23 6.52 -5.09
CA SER A 51 -13.02 5.09 -4.86
C SER A 51 -14.06 4.26 -5.61
N LEU A 52 -15.35 4.57 -5.45
CA LEU A 52 -16.42 3.87 -6.14
C LEU A 52 -16.28 3.96 -7.67
N ALA A 53 -15.92 5.13 -8.20
CA ALA A 53 -15.66 5.31 -9.62
C ALA A 53 -14.47 4.45 -10.11
N ALA A 54 -13.42 4.32 -9.30
CA ALA A 54 -12.28 3.46 -9.63
C ALA A 54 -12.71 1.99 -9.72
N TRP A 55 -13.44 1.48 -8.73
CA TRP A 55 -13.95 0.10 -8.74
C TRP A 55 -14.90 -0.18 -9.92
N LEU A 56 -15.80 0.76 -10.23
CA LEU A 56 -16.69 0.63 -11.40
C LEU A 56 -15.91 0.67 -12.72
N SER A 57 -14.87 1.50 -12.81
CA SER A 57 -14.00 1.55 -13.99
C SER A 57 -13.22 0.25 -14.17
N GLU A 58 -12.80 -0.37 -13.07
CA GLU A 58 -12.14 -1.68 -13.10
C GLU A 58 -13.09 -2.78 -13.58
N ALA A 59 -14.30 -2.86 -13.04
CA ALA A 59 -15.32 -3.81 -13.50
C ALA A 59 -15.65 -3.60 -14.99
N ALA A 60 -15.75 -2.34 -15.43
CA ALA A 60 -15.96 -2.00 -16.83
C ALA A 60 -14.77 -2.42 -17.71
N ALA A 61 -13.53 -2.29 -17.22
CA ALA A 61 -12.35 -2.75 -17.94
C ALA A 61 -12.40 -4.27 -18.17
N TYR A 62 -12.68 -5.07 -17.13
CA TYR A 62 -12.82 -6.53 -17.29
C TYR A 62 -13.93 -6.90 -18.27
N PHE A 63 -15.06 -6.20 -18.24
CA PHE A 63 -16.15 -6.38 -19.19
C PHE A 63 -15.71 -6.07 -20.63
N LEU A 64 -15.11 -4.90 -20.86
CA LEU A 64 -14.68 -4.46 -22.20
C LEU A 64 -13.57 -5.34 -22.77
N ILE A 65 -12.63 -5.78 -21.94
CA ILE A 65 -11.62 -6.76 -22.34
C ILE A 65 -12.31 -8.06 -22.74
N GLY A 66 -13.33 -8.50 -22.00
CA GLY A 66 -14.08 -9.72 -22.32
C GLY A 66 -14.71 -9.63 -23.71
N ARG A 67 -15.34 -8.48 -24.00
CA ARG A 67 -15.89 -8.18 -25.33
C ARG A 67 -14.80 -8.17 -26.42
N ALA A 68 -13.62 -7.62 -26.14
CA ALA A 68 -12.51 -7.59 -27.09
C ALA A 68 -11.96 -9.01 -27.42
N PHE A 69 -12.03 -9.93 -26.47
CA PHE A 69 -11.68 -11.35 -26.66
C PHE A 69 -12.85 -12.22 -27.14
N GLY A 70 -13.99 -11.61 -27.48
CA GLY A 70 -15.16 -12.33 -28.01
C GLY A 70 -15.85 -13.22 -26.98
N LEU A 71 -15.77 -12.86 -25.70
CA LEU A 71 -16.52 -13.49 -24.62
C LEU A 71 -17.89 -12.84 -24.45
N ASP A 72 -18.90 -13.66 -24.19
CA ASP A 72 -20.27 -13.22 -23.90
C ASP A 72 -20.48 -13.14 -22.38
N LEU A 73 -19.72 -12.25 -21.73
CA LEU A 73 -19.80 -12.04 -20.29
C LEU A 73 -20.89 -11.01 -19.98
N SER A 74 -21.70 -11.29 -18.96
CA SER A 74 -22.57 -10.28 -18.39
C SER A 74 -21.79 -9.28 -17.51
N ALA A 75 -22.45 -8.18 -17.12
CA ALA A 75 -21.86 -7.25 -16.15
C ALA A 75 -21.60 -7.92 -14.79
N ALA A 76 -22.48 -8.85 -14.38
CA ALA A 76 -22.30 -9.61 -13.13
C ALA A 76 -21.10 -10.54 -13.19
N ASP A 77 -20.89 -11.21 -14.33
CA ASP A 77 -19.73 -12.08 -14.57
C ASP A 77 -18.43 -11.28 -14.49
N SER A 78 -18.41 -10.06 -15.03
CA SER A 78 -17.24 -9.18 -14.98
C SER A 78 -16.90 -8.73 -13.56
N VAL A 79 -17.91 -8.50 -12.71
CA VAL A 79 -17.70 -8.22 -11.28
C VAL A 79 -17.17 -9.46 -10.56
N ALA A 80 -17.69 -10.65 -10.85
CA ALA A 80 -17.19 -11.90 -10.27
C ALA A 80 -15.72 -12.17 -10.65
N ILE A 81 -15.38 -11.96 -11.93
CA ILE A 81 -14.01 -12.04 -12.44
C ILE A 81 -13.11 -11.01 -11.75
N MET A 82 -13.56 -9.76 -11.61
CA MET A 82 -12.82 -8.72 -10.89
C MET A 82 -12.52 -9.12 -9.44
N ILE A 83 -13.50 -9.68 -8.73
CA ILE A 83 -13.32 -10.16 -7.34
C ILE A 83 -12.29 -11.30 -7.31
N ALA A 84 -12.41 -12.27 -8.21
CA ALA A 84 -11.47 -13.39 -8.30
C ALA A 84 -10.04 -12.92 -8.64
N ALA A 85 -9.89 -12.00 -9.59
CA ALA A 85 -8.61 -11.42 -9.97
C ALA A 85 -7.95 -10.66 -8.80
N ASN A 86 -8.71 -9.89 -8.03
CA ASN A 86 -8.21 -9.21 -6.84
C ASN A 86 -7.82 -10.18 -5.72
N LEU A 87 -8.51 -11.31 -5.59
CA LEU A 87 -8.11 -12.36 -4.66
C LEU A 87 -6.82 -13.05 -5.10
N LEU A 88 -6.68 -13.36 -6.39
CA LEU A 88 -5.50 -14.00 -6.96
C LEU A 88 -4.25 -13.11 -6.82
N THR A 89 -4.39 -11.80 -7.05
CA THR A 89 -3.27 -10.84 -6.90
C THR A 89 -2.91 -10.56 -5.45
N ALA A 90 -3.85 -10.68 -4.50
CA ALA A 90 -3.59 -10.49 -3.08
C ALA A 90 -2.69 -11.58 -2.48
N LEU A 91 -2.59 -12.75 -3.13
CA LEU A 91 -1.77 -13.86 -2.66
C LEU A 91 -0.36 -13.78 -3.28
N PRO A 92 0.71 -13.52 -2.50
CA PRO A 92 2.07 -13.41 -3.02
C PRO A 92 2.69 -14.79 -3.29
N LEU A 93 2.08 -15.57 -4.19
CA LEU A 93 2.44 -16.96 -4.44
C LEU A 93 3.61 -17.11 -5.42
N THR A 94 3.67 -16.26 -6.44
CA THR A 94 4.74 -16.27 -7.44
C THR A 94 5.30 -14.87 -7.68
N PRO A 95 6.58 -14.76 -8.10
CA PRO A 95 7.14 -13.48 -8.55
C PRO A 95 6.27 -12.91 -9.68
N PHE A 96 5.78 -11.68 -9.52
CA PHE A 96 4.85 -11.00 -10.43
C PHE A 96 3.47 -11.67 -10.60
N GLY A 97 3.13 -12.71 -9.82
CA GLY A 97 1.84 -13.39 -9.96
C GLY A 97 1.71 -14.26 -11.22
N LEU A 98 2.81 -14.44 -11.96
CA LEU A 98 2.82 -15.25 -13.20
C LEU A 98 2.45 -16.70 -12.91
N GLY A 99 1.67 -17.29 -13.82
CA GLY A 99 1.12 -18.63 -13.76
C GLY A 99 -0.13 -18.72 -12.89
N VAL A 100 -0.08 -18.22 -11.66
CA VAL A 100 -1.19 -18.35 -10.70
C VAL A 100 -2.38 -17.49 -11.09
N TYR A 101 -2.14 -16.24 -11.49
CA TYR A 101 -3.20 -15.36 -11.95
C TYR A 101 -3.84 -15.91 -13.23
N GLU A 102 -3.02 -16.28 -14.21
CA GLU A 102 -3.49 -16.68 -15.54
C GLU A 102 -4.30 -17.97 -15.49
N LEU A 103 -3.78 -18.99 -14.79
CA LEU A 103 -4.48 -20.26 -14.67
C LEU A 103 -5.68 -20.16 -13.74
N GLY A 104 -5.55 -19.42 -12.63
CA GLY A 104 -6.66 -19.22 -11.68
C GLY A 104 -7.83 -18.48 -12.32
N LEU A 105 -7.56 -17.40 -13.04
CA LEU A 105 -8.59 -16.62 -13.70
C LEU A 105 -9.16 -17.35 -14.93
N GLN A 106 -8.33 -18.13 -15.64
CA GLN A 106 -8.80 -18.99 -16.73
C GLN A 106 -9.87 -19.96 -16.23
N GLU A 107 -9.67 -20.61 -15.08
CA GLU A 107 -10.66 -21.53 -14.52
C GLU A 107 -11.95 -20.82 -14.11
N VAL A 108 -11.86 -19.61 -13.54
CA VAL A 108 -13.05 -18.79 -13.22
C VAL A 108 -13.85 -18.46 -14.49
N VAL A 109 -13.18 -18.01 -15.54
CA VAL A 109 -13.81 -17.61 -16.80
C VAL A 109 -14.37 -18.82 -17.56
N ALA A 110 -13.68 -19.97 -17.50
CA ALA A 110 -14.18 -21.22 -18.04
C ALA A 110 -15.41 -21.74 -17.29
N ALA A 111 -15.44 -21.58 -15.95
CA ALA A 111 -16.62 -21.92 -15.14
C ALA A 111 -17.84 -21.05 -15.46
N LEU A 112 -17.63 -19.86 -16.02
CA LEU A 112 -18.69 -18.98 -16.55
C LEU A 112 -19.13 -19.35 -17.98
N GLY A 113 -18.62 -20.45 -18.53
CA GLY A 113 -19.04 -21.02 -19.82
C GLY A 113 -18.15 -20.65 -21.01
N ALA A 114 -17.03 -19.97 -20.80
CA ALA A 114 -16.09 -19.68 -21.87
C ALA A 114 -15.27 -20.91 -22.30
N GLU A 115 -14.95 -20.98 -23.59
CA GLU A 115 -13.97 -21.93 -24.11
C GLU A 115 -12.60 -21.71 -23.44
N ARG A 116 -11.93 -22.80 -23.04
CA ARG A 116 -10.71 -22.75 -22.21
C ARG A 116 -9.56 -21.98 -22.86
N ASP A 117 -9.45 -22.02 -24.18
CA ASP A 117 -8.44 -21.27 -24.94
C ASP A 117 -8.73 -19.75 -24.93
N ARG A 118 -10.01 -19.36 -25.06
CA ARG A 118 -10.42 -17.96 -24.95
C ARG A 118 -10.31 -17.43 -23.53
N ALA A 119 -10.64 -18.26 -22.54
CA ALA A 119 -10.47 -17.93 -21.13
C ALA A 119 -9.00 -17.67 -20.78
N LEU A 120 -8.07 -18.47 -21.33
CA LEU A 120 -6.63 -18.25 -21.17
C LEU A 120 -6.17 -16.95 -21.84
N ALA A 121 -6.59 -16.74 -23.09
CA ALA A 121 -6.25 -15.52 -23.84
C ALA A 121 -6.75 -14.26 -23.11
N TYR A 122 -7.99 -14.30 -22.60
CA TYR A 122 -8.57 -13.25 -21.79
C TYR A 122 -7.78 -13.02 -20.51
N SER A 123 -7.40 -14.07 -19.78
CA SER A 123 -6.67 -13.96 -18.52
C SER A 123 -5.27 -13.38 -18.70
N LEU A 124 -4.55 -13.80 -19.75
CA LEU A 124 -3.28 -13.17 -20.13
C LEU A 124 -3.47 -11.70 -20.53
N GLY A 125 -4.48 -11.45 -21.37
CA GLY A 125 -4.78 -10.12 -21.87
C GLY A 125 -5.13 -9.15 -20.74
N SER A 126 -6.03 -9.53 -19.84
CA SER A 126 -6.42 -8.71 -18.70
C SER A 126 -5.25 -8.44 -17.77
N HIS A 127 -4.42 -9.44 -17.46
CA HIS A 127 -3.24 -9.24 -16.64
C HIS A 127 -2.30 -8.22 -17.29
N ALA A 128 -1.94 -8.43 -18.57
CA ALA A 128 -1.00 -7.57 -19.27
C ALA A 128 -1.52 -6.13 -19.42
N LEU A 129 -2.78 -5.94 -19.85
CA LEU A 129 -3.36 -4.62 -20.05
C LEU A 129 -3.44 -3.84 -18.74
N LEU A 130 -3.91 -4.48 -17.67
CA LEU A 130 -4.02 -3.82 -16.36
C LEU A 130 -2.66 -3.54 -15.76
N SER A 131 -1.70 -4.47 -15.85
CA SER A 131 -0.32 -4.24 -15.39
C SER A 131 0.32 -3.07 -16.13
N VAL A 132 0.20 -3.01 -17.47
CA VAL A 132 0.74 -1.91 -18.27
C VAL A 132 0.11 -0.58 -17.85
N TRP A 133 -1.21 -0.54 -17.69
CA TRP A 133 -1.91 0.66 -17.25
C TRP A 133 -1.44 1.14 -15.87
N ILE A 134 -1.36 0.24 -14.89
CA ILE A 134 -0.93 0.55 -13.52
C ILE A 134 0.52 1.06 -13.51
N ILE A 135 1.42 0.39 -14.25
CA ILE A 135 2.82 0.81 -14.37
C ILE A 135 2.90 2.19 -15.04
N ALA A 136 2.16 2.42 -16.12
CA ALA A 136 2.16 3.70 -16.83
C ALA A 136 1.60 4.83 -15.95
N ALA A 137 0.50 4.60 -15.24
CA ALA A 137 -0.09 5.55 -14.30
C ALA A 137 0.86 5.86 -13.15
N GLY A 138 1.48 4.84 -12.55
CA GLY A 138 2.47 4.98 -11.49
C GLY A 138 3.71 5.77 -11.94
N ALA A 139 4.25 5.44 -13.12
CA ALA A 139 5.38 6.16 -13.71
C ALA A 139 5.02 7.62 -14.00
N THR A 140 3.84 7.87 -14.58
CA THR A 140 3.34 9.22 -14.84
C THR A 140 3.20 10.02 -13.55
N ALA A 141 2.60 9.43 -12.52
CA ALA A 141 2.45 10.05 -11.21
C ALA A 141 3.81 10.35 -10.57
N ALA A 142 4.79 9.44 -10.66
CA ALA A 142 6.13 9.65 -10.16
C ALA A 142 6.85 10.82 -10.86
N VAL A 143 6.71 10.93 -12.18
CA VAL A 143 7.24 12.05 -12.97
C VAL A 143 6.58 13.37 -12.59
N LEU A 144 5.24 13.39 -12.49
CA LEU A 144 4.47 14.58 -12.11
C LEU A 144 4.80 15.05 -10.68
N MET A 145 4.98 14.12 -9.75
CA MET A 145 5.40 14.40 -8.37
C MET A 145 6.90 14.67 -8.22
N ARG A 146 7.68 14.60 -9.31
CA ARG A 146 9.14 14.79 -9.33
C ARG A 146 9.89 13.89 -8.34
N ILE A 147 9.40 12.68 -8.12
CA ILE A 147 10.03 11.71 -7.20
C ILE A 147 11.38 11.31 -7.81
N ARG A 148 12.48 11.67 -7.14
CA ARG A 148 13.81 11.27 -7.60
C ARG A 148 14.09 9.83 -7.17
N ALA A 149 14.79 9.07 -8.00
CA ALA A 149 15.19 7.70 -7.68
C ALA A 149 16.00 7.61 -6.35
N GLY A 150 16.72 8.67 -5.99
CA GLY A 150 17.42 8.79 -4.71
C GLY A 150 16.51 8.89 -3.48
N ASP A 151 15.30 9.42 -3.62
CA ASP A 151 14.32 9.54 -2.53
C ASP A 151 13.70 8.18 -2.18
N LEU A 152 13.53 7.32 -3.20
CA LEU A 152 13.03 5.94 -3.05
C LEU A 152 14.06 5.03 -2.33
N LEU A 153 15.35 5.20 -2.62
CA LEU A 153 16.44 4.51 -1.92
C LEU A 153 16.59 4.94 -0.46
N TYR A 154 16.15 6.16 -0.12
CA TYR A 154 16.21 6.70 1.25
C TYR A 154 15.13 6.10 2.17
N LEU A 155 13.97 5.69 1.63
CA LEU A 155 12.90 5.02 2.38
C LEU A 155 13.26 3.59 2.82
N SER A 156 14.20 2.92 2.12
CA SER A 156 14.68 1.58 2.49
C SER A 156 15.71 1.58 3.62
N ARG A 157 16.28 2.74 3.99
CA ARG A 157 17.13 2.89 5.19
C ARG A 157 16.28 3.42 6.34
N SER A 158 15.82 2.52 7.21
CA SER A 158 15.20 2.94 8.46
C SER A 158 16.16 3.76 9.35
N PRO A 159 15.64 4.66 10.20
CA PRO A 159 16.42 5.66 10.94
C PRO A 159 17.47 5.05 11.86
N GLN A 160 18.69 5.58 11.85
CA GLN A 160 19.63 5.34 12.95
C GLN A 160 18.96 5.76 14.26
N PRO A 161 18.99 4.93 15.33
CA PRO A 161 18.56 5.36 16.64
C PRO A 161 19.35 6.62 17.04
N PRO A 162 18.74 7.55 17.80
CA PRO A 162 19.45 8.74 18.26
C PRO A 162 20.75 8.31 18.93
N ARG A 163 21.88 8.89 18.49
CA ARG A 163 23.16 8.72 19.18
C ARG A 163 22.89 9.01 20.64
N SER A 164 23.12 8.03 21.50
CA SER A 164 23.13 8.23 22.94
C SER A 164 23.99 9.46 23.23
N ALA A 165 23.41 10.43 23.95
CA ALA A 165 24.15 11.59 24.42
C ALA A 165 25.44 11.10 25.11
N PRO A 166 26.57 11.82 24.99
CA PRO A 166 27.79 11.43 25.69
C PRO A 166 27.48 11.30 27.18
N SER A 167 27.88 10.16 27.77
CA SER A 167 27.70 9.90 29.19
C SER A 167 28.34 11.04 29.98
N PRO A 168 27.73 11.54 31.07
CA PRO A 168 28.25 12.67 31.84
C PRO A 168 29.63 12.43 32.48
N ASP A 169 30.14 11.20 32.43
CA ASP A 169 31.33 10.78 33.18
C ASP A 169 32.66 11.17 32.52
N GLY A 170 32.64 12.01 31.49
CA GLY A 170 33.84 12.54 30.83
C GLY A 170 34.47 13.77 31.49
N VAL A 171 33.89 14.31 32.57
CA VAL A 171 34.41 15.54 33.23
C VAL A 171 34.78 15.27 34.68
N VAL A 172 35.69 14.32 34.92
CA VAL A 172 36.46 14.26 36.17
C VAL A 172 37.88 13.84 35.86
N GLY A 173 38.82 14.79 35.82
CA GLY A 173 40.25 14.47 35.86
C GLY A 173 41.20 15.55 35.36
N SER A 174 41.94 16.13 36.31
CA SER A 174 43.23 16.82 36.15
C SER A 174 43.28 18.26 35.59
N GLN A 175 42.95 19.23 36.44
CA GLN A 175 43.68 20.51 36.49
C GLN A 175 43.82 20.95 37.96
N ARG A 176 44.80 20.37 38.66
CA ARG A 176 45.43 20.94 39.87
C ARG A 176 46.91 20.57 39.80
N ASN A 177 47.78 21.51 39.45
CA ASN A 177 48.93 21.90 40.27
C ASN A 177 49.73 23.02 39.58
N GLY A 178 50.16 24.03 40.35
CA GLY A 178 51.11 25.04 39.86
C GLY A 178 50.99 26.38 40.58
N SER A 179 51.36 26.43 41.86
CA SER A 179 51.65 27.67 42.58
C SER A 179 52.85 28.39 41.93
N PRO A 180 52.85 29.73 41.80
CA PRO A 180 54.07 30.48 41.59
C PRO A 180 54.61 30.99 42.94
N ASP A 181 55.90 30.80 43.18
CA ASP A 181 56.79 31.67 43.97
C ASP A 181 58.23 31.20 43.76
N PRO A 182 59.27 32.04 43.93
CA PRO A 182 59.31 33.26 44.74
C PRO A 182 59.65 34.56 44.01
#